data_AF-A0AAP3SKS7-F1
#
_entry.id   AF-A0AAP3SKS7-F1
#
_cell.length_a   1.000
_cell.length_b   1.000
_cell.length_c   1.000
_cell.angle_alpha   90.00
_cell.angle_beta   90.00
_cell.angle_gamma   90.00
#
_symmetry.space_group_name_H-M   'P 1'
#
loop_
_entity.id
_entity.type
_entity.pdbx_description
1 polymer ?
#
loop_
_entity_poly.entity_id
_entity_poly.type
_entity_poly.pdbx_seq_one_letter_code
_entity_poly.pdbx_strand_id
1 'polypeptide(L)'
;MKPPVMNLSNQKNQHIVWLDVVRFIAMFTVVCCHCTDPFNFYPGTAPNIGEIKLWGAIYGSVLRPCVPLFVMITGALLLPVRGDASTFYKKRIPRVFYPFLIWSVLYNLFPWITGLLGLNPQIILDFFPYAGEEVMRQSFSVSLEYILMIPFNFSILAVHMWYIYLLIGLYLYLPVFSAWVEKASERAKLMFLLAWGVTLLLPYYYQFVSNYLWGTCSWNSFGMLYAFAGFNGYLLLGHYLKNLEWSLKKTLT
;
A
#
# COMPACT_ATOMS: atom_id res chain seq x y z
N MET A 1 22.09 -0.86 55.04
CA MET A 1 22.18 -0.33 53.66
C MET A 1 21.15 -1.03 52.79
N LYS A 2 20.16 -0.31 52.25
CA LYS A 2 19.22 -0.88 51.26
C LYS A 2 19.97 -1.09 49.94
N PRO A 3 19.79 -2.21 49.23
CA PRO A 3 20.43 -2.43 47.94
C PRO A 3 19.92 -1.38 46.93
N PRO A 4 20.74 -1.04 45.91
CA PRO A 4 20.33 -0.06 44.91
C PRO A 4 19.17 -0.67 44.10
N VAL A 5 18.04 0.03 44.11
CA VAL A 5 16.94 -0.25 43.19
C VAL A 5 17.45 0.12 41.80
N MET A 6 17.76 -0.90 41.00
CA MET A 6 18.07 -0.73 39.59
C MET A 6 16.79 -0.22 38.91
N ASN A 7 16.73 1.09 38.66
CA ASN A 7 15.70 1.67 37.82
C ASN A 7 15.87 1.08 36.42
N LEU A 8 15.08 0.04 36.11
CA LEU A 8 14.82 -0.39 34.75
C LEU A 8 14.19 0.79 34.02
N SER A 9 15.02 1.62 33.39
CA SER A 9 14.57 2.70 32.52
C SER A 9 13.50 2.14 31.59
N ASN A 10 12.31 2.72 31.64
CA ASN A 10 11.18 2.39 30.77
C ASN A 10 11.65 2.34 29.31
N GLN A 11 11.98 1.16 28.78
CA GLN A 11 12.25 0.91 27.36
C GLN A 11 10.99 1.01 26.48
N LYS A 12 9.92 1.64 26.98
CA LYS A 12 8.70 1.89 26.21
C LYS A 12 8.88 3.21 25.48
N ASN A 13 9.14 3.10 24.17
CA ASN A 13 9.23 4.17 23.17
C ASN A 13 10.65 4.73 22.91
N GLN A 14 11.62 3.86 22.60
CA GLN A 14 12.77 4.33 21.82
C GLN A 14 12.27 4.75 20.43
N HIS A 15 12.34 6.04 20.16
CA HIS A 15 12.05 6.63 18.86
C HIS A 15 13.08 6.13 17.83
N ILE A 16 12.61 5.54 16.73
CA ILE A 16 13.46 4.89 15.73
C ILE A 16 13.64 5.84 14.55
N VAL A 17 14.67 6.69 14.60
CA VAL A 17 14.89 7.80 13.65
C VAL A 17 14.89 7.36 12.18
N TRP A 18 15.52 6.21 11.87
CA TRP A 18 15.58 5.75 10.47
C TRP A 18 14.19 5.38 9.92
N LEU A 19 13.26 4.93 10.76
CA LEU A 19 11.87 4.67 10.33
C LEU A 19 11.15 5.98 10.01
N ASP A 20 11.48 7.07 10.68
CA ASP A 20 10.90 8.39 10.36
C ASP A 20 11.41 8.92 9.03
N VAL A 21 12.69 8.71 8.72
CA VAL A 21 13.26 9.01 7.40
C VAL A 21 12.57 8.19 6.32
N VAL A 22 12.42 6.88 6.52
CA VAL A 22 11.72 6.01 5.55
C VAL A 22 10.25 6.43 5.38
N ARG A 23 9.57 6.81 6.47
CA ARG A 23 8.18 7.34 6.41
C ARG A 23 8.13 8.63 5.60
N PHE A 24 9.06 9.55 5.84
CA PHE A 24 9.14 10.79 5.09
C PHE A 24 9.34 10.52 3.59
N ILE A 25 10.29 9.65 3.24
CA ILE A 25 10.54 9.25 1.84
C ILE A 25 9.28 8.64 1.22
N ALA A 26 8.61 7.72 1.92
CA ALA A 26 7.38 7.08 1.44
C ALA A 26 6.24 8.10 1.21
N MET A 27 6.03 9.03 2.16
CA MET A 27 5.03 10.10 2.03
C MET A 27 5.36 11.09 0.91
N PHE A 28 6.62 11.45 0.75
CA PHE A 28 7.05 12.36 -0.31
C PHE A 28 6.87 11.72 -1.69
N THR A 29 7.39 10.49 -1.86
CA THR A 29 7.35 9.79 -3.15
C THR A 29 5.93 9.40 -3.58
N VAL A 30 5.00 9.13 -2.67
CA VAL A 30 3.58 8.89 -3.03
C VAL A 30 2.90 10.15 -3.55
N VAL A 31 3.18 11.32 -2.95
CA VAL A 31 2.67 12.61 -3.46
C VAL A 31 3.23 12.88 -4.85
N CYS A 32 4.54 12.73 -5.03
CA CYS A 32 5.18 12.88 -6.34
C CYS A 32 4.61 11.92 -7.40
N CYS A 33 4.29 10.67 -7.02
CA CYS A 33 3.68 9.71 -7.94
C CYS A 33 2.33 10.23 -8.45
N HIS A 34 1.44 10.62 -7.53
CA HIS A 34 0.10 11.10 -7.89
C HIS A 34 0.09 12.43 -8.66
N CYS A 35 1.06 13.31 -8.44
CA CYS A 35 1.23 14.50 -9.26
C CYS A 35 1.57 14.19 -10.72
N THR A 36 2.08 12.98 -11.00
CA THR A 36 2.55 12.59 -12.35
C THR A 36 1.77 11.47 -13.00
N ASP A 37 0.83 10.85 -12.29
CA ASP A 37 -0.05 9.81 -12.84
C ASP A 37 -0.67 10.24 -14.19
N PRO A 38 -1.14 11.50 -14.39
CA PRO A 38 -1.69 11.94 -15.68
C PRO A 38 -0.72 11.84 -16.87
N PHE A 39 0.60 11.97 -16.64
CA PHE A 39 1.60 11.82 -17.70
C PHE A 39 1.83 10.36 -18.10
N ASN A 40 1.65 9.42 -17.17
CA ASN A 40 1.79 7.98 -17.46
C ASN A 40 0.66 7.46 -18.37
N PHE A 41 -0.50 8.12 -18.34
CA PHE A 41 -1.69 7.73 -19.09
C PHE A 41 -2.07 8.71 -20.20
N TYR A 42 -1.14 9.59 -20.61
CA TYR A 42 -1.41 10.58 -21.64
C TYR A 42 -1.96 9.91 -22.92
N PRO A 43 -3.23 10.17 -23.30
CA PRO A 43 -3.90 9.46 -24.40
C PRO A 43 -3.61 10.09 -25.78
N GLY A 44 -2.90 11.22 -25.80
CA GLY A 44 -2.63 11.96 -27.03
C GLY A 44 -1.59 11.30 -27.94
N THR A 45 -1.59 11.72 -29.20
CA THR A 45 -0.67 11.26 -30.26
C THR A 45 0.46 12.26 -30.49
N ALA A 46 0.98 12.85 -29.41
CA ALA A 46 2.05 13.84 -29.51
C ALA A 46 3.27 13.25 -30.27
N PRO A 47 3.97 14.05 -31.10
CA PRO A 47 5.11 13.56 -31.89
C PRO A 47 6.21 12.90 -31.03
N ASN A 48 6.36 13.36 -29.78
CA ASN A 48 7.32 12.86 -28.80
C ASN A 48 6.72 11.86 -27.80
N ILE A 49 5.60 11.19 -28.13
CA ILE A 49 4.90 10.27 -27.22
C ILE A 49 5.80 9.15 -26.67
N GLY A 50 6.79 8.68 -27.46
CA GLY A 50 7.75 7.67 -27.03
C GLY A 50 8.62 8.14 -25.86
N GLU A 51 9.12 9.38 -25.92
CA GLU A 51 9.90 9.98 -24.84
C GLU A 51 9.06 10.24 -23.60
N ILE A 52 7.83 10.74 -23.77
CA ILE A 52 6.88 10.96 -22.66
C ILE A 52 6.64 9.65 -21.91
N LYS A 53 6.34 8.56 -22.64
CA LYS A 53 6.12 7.24 -22.04
C LYS A 53 7.37 6.68 -21.36
N LEU A 54 8.55 6.85 -21.96
CA LEU A 54 9.81 6.40 -21.37
C LEU A 54 10.11 7.12 -20.06
N TRP A 55 10.08 8.46 -20.06
CA TRP A 55 10.34 9.26 -18.86
C TRP A 55 9.28 9.05 -17.78
N GLY A 56 8.01 8.91 -18.18
CA GLY A 56 6.93 8.53 -17.26
C GLY A 56 7.20 7.17 -16.60
N ALA A 57 7.60 6.16 -17.37
CA ALA A 57 7.95 4.85 -16.84
C ALA A 57 9.16 4.89 -15.89
N ILE A 58 10.22 5.63 -16.23
CA ILE A 58 11.41 5.80 -15.38
C ILE A 58 11.02 6.49 -14.07
N TYR A 59 10.34 7.64 -14.16
CA TYR A 59 9.92 8.43 -13.00
C TYR A 59 8.97 7.63 -12.10
N GLY A 60 7.95 7.01 -12.68
CA GLY A 60 7.02 6.13 -11.97
C GLY A 60 7.73 4.97 -11.27
N SER A 61 8.71 4.34 -11.91
CA SER A 61 9.47 3.23 -11.31
C SER A 61 10.30 3.65 -10.11
N VAL A 62 10.90 4.85 -10.15
CA VAL A 62 11.67 5.41 -9.03
C VAL A 62 10.78 5.73 -7.83
N LEU A 63 9.53 6.15 -8.04
CA LEU A 63 8.62 6.57 -6.97
C LEU A 63 7.72 5.46 -6.43
N ARG A 64 7.44 4.42 -7.23
CA ARG A 64 6.59 3.27 -6.87
C ARG A 64 6.97 2.54 -5.58
N PRO A 65 8.23 2.53 -5.09
CA PRO A 65 8.55 1.96 -3.79
C PRO A 65 7.81 2.59 -2.61
N CYS A 66 7.16 3.75 -2.77
CA CYS A 66 6.39 4.42 -1.71
C CYS A 66 5.39 3.49 -0.98
N VAL A 67 4.65 2.67 -1.72
CA VAL A 67 3.66 1.72 -1.18
C VAL A 67 4.31 0.59 -0.37
N PRO A 68 5.24 -0.21 -0.92
CA PRO A 68 5.87 -1.26 -0.14
C PRO A 68 6.67 -0.74 1.06
N LEU A 69 7.23 0.48 1.00
CA LEU A 69 7.87 1.11 2.15
C LEU A 69 6.89 1.31 3.32
N PHE A 70 5.65 1.77 3.06
CA PHE A 70 4.63 1.85 4.12
C PHE A 70 4.34 0.48 4.73
N VAL A 71 4.24 -0.56 3.91
CA VAL A 71 4.02 -1.93 4.39
C VAL A 71 5.21 -2.44 5.22
N MET A 72 6.44 -2.17 4.80
CA MET A 72 7.65 -2.48 5.58
C MET A 72 7.65 -1.76 6.92
N ILE A 73 7.29 -0.47 6.95
CA ILE A 73 7.16 0.29 8.20
C ILE A 73 6.09 -0.35 9.10
N THR A 74 4.95 -0.76 8.55
CA THR A 74 3.91 -1.49 9.30
C THR A 74 4.49 -2.76 9.93
N GLY A 75 5.19 -3.58 9.16
CA GLY A 75 5.83 -4.80 9.64
C GLY A 75 6.86 -4.53 10.76
N ALA A 76 7.74 -3.56 10.55
CA ALA A 76 8.76 -3.16 11.53
C ALA A 76 8.13 -2.74 12.88
N LEU A 77 7.03 -1.99 12.84
CA LEU A 77 6.43 -1.44 14.07
C LEU A 77 5.46 -2.38 14.75
N LEU A 78 4.72 -3.18 13.97
CA LEU A 78 3.59 -3.95 14.48
C LEU A 78 3.90 -5.42 14.68
N LEU A 79 4.93 -5.98 14.03
CA LEU A 79 5.33 -7.37 14.25
C LEU A 79 6.44 -7.49 15.30
N PRO A 80 6.32 -8.43 16.26
CA PRO A 80 5.13 -9.22 16.52
C PRO A 80 4.02 -8.40 17.21
N VAL A 81 2.76 -8.75 16.93
CA VAL A 81 1.58 -8.17 17.55
C VAL A 81 1.52 -8.64 19.00
N ARG A 82 1.81 -7.72 19.93
CA ARG A 82 1.75 -7.99 21.38
C ARG A 82 0.32 -7.91 21.90
N GLY A 83 -0.09 -8.91 22.68
CA GLY A 83 -1.39 -8.96 23.34
C GLY A 83 -2.46 -9.68 22.49
N ASP A 84 -3.72 -9.51 22.87
CA ASP A 84 -4.83 -10.18 22.17
C ASP A 84 -5.20 -9.47 20.85
N ALA A 85 -5.66 -10.25 19.87
CA ALA A 85 -6.04 -9.74 18.56
C ALA A 85 -7.20 -8.73 18.62
N SER A 86 -8.14 -8.90 19.56
CA SER A 86 -9.30 -8.01 19.71
C SER A 86 -8.88 -6.58 20.08
N THR A 87 -7.96 -6.45 21.03
CA THR A 87 -7.34 -5.18 21.43
C THR A 87 -6.56 -4.57 20.27
N PHE A 88 -5.85 -5.38 19.49
CA PHE A 88 -5.15 -4.90 18.29
C PHE A 88 -6.13 -4.25 17.29
N TYR A 89 -7.23 -4.92 16.99
CA TYR A 89 -8.26 -4.46 16.05
C TYR A 89 -9.00 -3.23 16.55
N LYS A 90 -9.53 -3.25 17.78
CA LYS A 90 -10.29 -2.13 18.37
C LYS A 90 -9.50 -0.83 18.38
N LYS A 91 -8.18 -0.89 18.56
CA LYS A 91 -7.32 0.29 18.57
C LYS A 91 -7.05 0.87 17.18
N ARG A 92 -7.05 0.04 16.13
CA ARG A 92 -6.51 0.40 14.80
C ARG A 92 -7.57 0.50 13.72
N ILE A 93 -8.55 -0.40 13.70
CA ILE A 93 -9.61 -0.40 12.69
C ILE A 93 -10.33 0.96 12.66
N PRO A 94 -10.78 1.55 13.79
CA PRO A 94 -11.47 2.85 13.75
C PRO A 94 -10.65 3.98 13.12
N ARG A 95 -9.32 3.97 13.33
CA ARG A 95 -8.41 5.00 12.81
C ARG A 95 -8.25 4.94 11.29
N VAL A 96 -8.57 3.80 10.69
CA VAL A 96 -8.55 3.59 9.24
C VAL A 96 -9.96 3.72 8.68
N PHE A 97 -10.93 3.05 9.31
CA PHE A 97 -12.31 2.92 8.85
C PHE A 97 -13.04 4.26 8.76
N TYR A 98 -12.99 5.11 9.79
CA TYR A 98 -13.74 6.36 9.77
C TYR A 98 -13.21 7.35 8.72
N PRO A 99 -11.89 7.64 8.63
CA PRO A 99 -11.38 8.47 7.56
C PRO A 99 -11.69 7.90 6.17
N PHE A 100 -11.53 6.59 5.99
CA PHE A 100 -11.86 5.91 4.74
C PHE A 100 -13.30 6.13 4.31
N LEU A 101 -14.27 5.90 5.22
CA LEU A 101 -15.67 6.03 4.91
C LEU A 101 -16.03 7.49 4.59
N ILE A 102 -15.55 8.44 5.41
CA ILE A 102 -15.81 9.87 5.21
C ILE A 102 -15.28 10.32 3.85
N TRP A 103 -14.01 10.05 3.55
CA TRP A 103 -13.41 10.49 2.28
C TRP A 103 -14.02 9.78 1.08
N SER A 104 -14.30 8.48 1.17
CA SER A 104 -14.95 7.75 0.06
C SER A 104 -16.34 8.31 -0.25
N VAL A 105 -17.13 8.65 0.78
CA VAL A 105 -18.44 9.30 0.57
C VAL A 105 -18.28 10.69 -0.05
N LEU A 106 -17.33 11.51 0.45
CA LEU A 106 -17.09 12.85 -0.10
C LEU A 106 -16.68 12.82 -1.57
N TYR A 107 -15.75 11.93 -1.96
CA TYR A 107 -15.36 11.77 -3.37
C TYR A 107 -16.55 11.37 -4.25
N ASN A 108 -17.40 10.45 -3.77
CA ASN A 108 -18.55 9.99 -4.54
C ASN A 108 -19.69 11.02 -4.62
N LEU A 109 -19.83 11.90 -3.64
CA LEU A 109 -20.78 13.01 -3.67
C LEU A 109 -20.30 14.20 -4.50
N PHE A 110 -19.01 14.28 -4.82
CA PHE A 110 -18.43 15.44 -5.51
C PHE A 110 -19.18 15.81 -6.80
N PRO A 111 -19.47 14.88 -7.75
CA PRO A 111 -20.21 15.23 -8.96
C PRO A 111 -21.59 15.83 -8.67
N TRP A 112 -22.37 15.21 -7.79
CA TRP A 112 -23.69 15.72 -7.41
C TRP A 112 -23.61 17.12 -6.77
N ILE A 113 -22.64 17.35 -5.89
CA ILE A 113 -22.42 18.66 -5.26
C ILE A 113 -22.08 19.72 -6.32
N THR A 114 -21.24 19.41 -7.32
CA THR A 114 -20.94 20.36 -8.40
C THR A 114 -22.17 20.71 -9.23
N GLY A 115 -23.11 19.76 -9.42
CA GLY A 115 -24.39 20.01 -10.07
C GLY A 115 -25.31 20.92 -9.27
N LEU A 116 -25.39 20.72 -7.94
CA LEU A 116 -26.12 21.61 -7.05
C LEU A 116 -25.60 23.05 -7.06
N LEU A 117 -24.29 23.22 -7.27
CA LEU A 117 -23.62 24.52 -7.37
C LEU A 117 -23.73 25.15 -8.77
N GLY A 118 -24.34 24.47 -9.74
CA GLY A 118 -24.48 24.96 -11.12
C GLY A 118 -23.15 25.03 -11.89
N LEU A 119 -22.14 24.25 -11.49
CA LEU A 119 -20.84 24.24 -12.14
C LEU A 119 -20.87 23.42 -13.43
N ASN A 120 -20.03 23.81 -14.40
CA ASN A 120 -19.87 23.07 -15.65
C ASN A 120 -19.43 21.62 -15.35
N PRO A 121 -20.12 20.58 -15.89
CA PRO A 121 -19.76 19.19 -15.69
C PRO A 121 -18.30 18.84 -16.01
N GLN A 122 -17.67 19.58 -16.93
CA GLN A 122 -16.27 19.39 -17.31
C GLN A 122 -15.31 19.55 -16.11
N ILE A 123 -15.68 20.33 -15.09
CA ILE A 123 -14.88 20.50 -13.87
C ILE A 123 -14.59 19.15 -13.20
N ILE A 124 -15.51 18.18 -13.31
CA ILE A 124 -15.32 16.85 -12.71
C ILE A 124 -14.14 16.14 -13.35
N LEU A 125 -13.96 16.27 -14.67
CA LEU A 125 -12.84 15.67 -15.38
C LEU A 125 -11.52 16.42 -15.13
N ASP A 126 -11.56 17.69 -14.75
CA ASP A 126 -10.36 18.44 -14.34
C ASP A 126 -9.81 17.90 -13.00
N PHE A 127 -10.70 17.51 -12.07
CA PHE A 127 -10.32 16.90 -10.79
C PHE A 127 -10.10 15.40 -10.88
N PHE A 128 -10.87 14.69 -11.71
CA PHE A 128 -10.84 13.24 -11.85
C PHE A 128 -10.67 12.84 -13.33
N PRO A 129 -9.46 12.96 -13.90
CA PRO A 129 -9.22 12.74 -15.32
C PRO A 129 -9.59 11.33 -15.82
N TYR A 130 -9.73 10.37 -14.90
CA TYR A 130 -10.00 8.96 -15.21
C TYR A 130 -11.45 8.54 -15.01
N ALA A 131 -12.32 9.44 -14.53
CA ALA A 131 -13.65 9.08 -14.06
C ALA A 131 -14.67 8.72 -15.16
N GLY A 132 -14.31 8.94 -16.43
CA GLY A 132 -15.19 8.73 -17.58
C GLY A 132 -16.34 9.75 -17.63
N GLU A 133 -17.13 9.74 -18.70
CA GLU A 133 -18.20 10.73 -18.89
C GLU A 133 -19.43 10.48 -18.01
N GLU A 134 -19.60 9.27 -17.48
CA GLU A 134 -20.79 8.92 -16.68
C GLU A 134 -20.92 9.77 -15.41
N VAL A 135 -19.81 10.11 -14.77
CA VAL A 135 -19.81 10.99 -13.58
C VAL A 135 -20.20 12.43 -13.91
N MET A 136 -20.07 12.86 -15.17
CA MET A 136 -20.46 14.21 -15.61
C MET A 136 -21.98 14.41 -15.62
N ARG A 137 -22.77 13.34 -15.46
CA ARG A 137 -24.23 13.45 -15.31
C ARG A 137 -24.64 14.23 -14.05
N GLN A 138 -23.72 14.44 -13.10
CA GLN A 138 -23.97 15.17 -11.84
C GLN A 138 -25.21 14.64 -11.07
N SER A 139 -25.54 13.36 -11.27
CA SER A 139 -26.76 12.74 -10.74
C SER A 139 -26.54 12.21 -9.33
N PHE A 140 -27.47 12.52 -8.43
CA PHE A 140 -27.50 11.91 -7.09
C PHE A 140 -27.60 10.39 -7.15
N SER A 141 -28.34 9.82 -8.11
CA SER A 141 -28.50 8.37 -8.23
C SER A 141 -27.17 7.67 -8.52
N VAL A 142 -26.33 8.28 -9.36
CA VAL A 142 -24.99 7.76 -9.71
C VAL A 142 -24.07 7.86 -8.49
N SER A 143 -24.09 9.00 -7.78
CA SER A 143 -23.33 9.15 -6.53
C SER A 143 -23.74 8.12 -5.47
N LEU A 144 -25.05 7.88 -5.32
CA LEU A 144 -25.57 6.90 -4.36
C LEU A 144 -25.15 5.47 -4.72
N GLU A 145 -25.19 5.11 -6.00
CA GLU A 145 -24.70 3.81 -6.48
C GLU A 145 -23.23 3.58 -6.08
N TYR A 146 -22.35 4.55 -6.31
CA TYR A 146 -20.95 4.43 -5.90
C TYR A 146 -20.78 4.32 -4.38
N ILE A 147 -21.59 5.05 -3.59
CA ILE A 147 -21.54 4.96 -2.12
C ILE A 147 -21.96 3.56 -1.65
N LEU A 148 -23.01 2.99 -2.24
CA LEU A 148 -23.48 1.64 -1.91
C LEU A 148 -22.47 0.56 -2.32
N MET A 149 -21.62 0.83 -3.30
CA MET A 149 -20.57 -0.08 -3.74
C MET A 149 -19.28 -0.04 -2.91
N ILE A 150 -19.11 0.92 -1.99
CA ILE A 150 -17.92 1.04 -1.12
C ILE A 150 -17.57 -0.29 -0.40
N PRO A 151 -18.50 -1.09 0.14
CA PRO A 151 -18.12 -2.37 0.76
C PRO A 151 -17.47 -3.38 -0.21
N PHE A 152 -17.72 -3.25 -1.51
CA PHE A 152 -17.26 -4.18 -2.54
C PHE A 152 -16.04 -3.66 -3.32
N ASN A 153 -16.01 -2.38 -3.65
CA ASN A 153 -14.88 -1.77 -4.36
C ASN A 153 -14.82 -0.24 -4.17
N PHE A 154 -13.65 0.34 -4.42
CA PHE A 154 -13.52 1.79 -4.54
C PHE A 154 -14.10 2.28 -5.88
N SER A 155 -14.52 3.54 -5.92
CA SER A 155 -15.00 4.16 -7.16
C SER A 155 -13.85 4.78 -7.97
N ILE A 156 -14.12 5.07 -9.24
CA ILE A 156 -13.18 5.76 -10.12
C ILE A 156 -12.88 7.21 -9.67
N LEU A 157 -13.74 7.79 -8.82
CA LEU A 157 -13.53 9.11 -8.21
C LEU A 157 -12.58 9.03 -6.99
N ALA A 158 -12.34 7.83 -6.48
CA ALA A 158 -11.55 7.58 -5.27
C ALA A 158 -10.48 6.51 -5.52
N VAL A 159 -9.83 6.51 -6.69
CA VAL A 159 -8.89 5.45 -7.09
C VAL A 159 -7.84 5.12 -6.03
N HIS A 160 -7.29 6.14 -5.37
CA HIS A 160 -6.28 6.01 -4.32
C HIS A 160 -6.77 5.24 -3.07
N MET A 161 -8.09 5.09 -2.89
CA MET A 161 -8.67 4.32 -1.79
C MET A 161 -8.41 2.82 -1.90
N TRP A 162 -7.96 2.30 -3.05
CA TRP A 162 -7.50 0.91 -3.22
C TRP A 162 -6.52 0.49 -2.12
N TYR A 163 -5.64 1.41 -1.71
CA TYR A 163 -4.63 1.17 -0.69
C TYR A 163 -5.25 0.89 0.69
N ILE A 164 -6.43 1.44 0.98
CA ILE A 164 -7.12 1.20 2.24
C ILE A 164 -7.71 -0.21 2.29
N TYR A 165 -8.24 -0.73 1.19
CA TYR A 165 -8.68 -2.14 1.11
C TYR A 165 -7.50 -3.07 1.35
N LEU A 166 -6.35 -2.78 0.74
CA LEU A 166 -5.09 -3.48 1.02
C LEU A 166 -4.76 -3.41 2.52
N LEU A 167 -4.78 -2.22 3.12
CA LEU A 167 -4.41 -2.01 4.52
C LEU A 167 -5.35 -2.75 5.49
N ILE A 168 -6.66 -2.75 5.22
CA ILE A 168 -7.64 -3.53 5.99
C ILE A 168 -7.28 -5.02 5.92
N GLY A 169 -7.00 -5.55 4.73
CA GLY A 169 -6.57 -6.93 4.55
C GLY A 169 -5.29 -7.26 5.33
N LEU A 170 -4.28 -6.39 5.26
CA LEU A 170 -3.04 -6.55 6.04
C LEU A 170 -3.28 -6.50 7.54
N TYR A 171 -4.18 -5.65 8.02
CA TYR A 171 -4.51 -5.55 9.44
C TYR A 171 -5.22 -6.80 9.96
N LEU A 172 -6.16 -7.35 9.19
CA LEU A 172 -6.81 -8.64 9.51
C LEU A 172 -5.80 -9.80 9.50
N TYR A 173 -4.83 -9.77 8.59
CA TYR A 173 -3.80 -10.79 8.46
C TYR A 173 -2.73 -10.71 9.57
N LEU A 174 -2.39 -9.52 10.06
CA LEU A 174 -1.26 -9.25 10.94
C LEU A 174 -1.20 -10.14 12.20
N PRO A 175 -2.28 -10.32 12.99
CA PRO A 175 -2.23 -11.18 14.17
C PRO A 175 -1.99 -12.66 13.84
N VAL A 176 -2.55 -13.16 12.73
CA VAL A 176 -2.32 -14.54 12.26
C VAL A 176 -0.87 -14.71 11.84
N PHE A 177 -0.35 -13.77 11.05
CA PHE A 177 1.04 -13.79 10.62
C PHE A 177 2.01 -13.66 11.79
N SER A 178 1.67 -12.83 12.78
CA SER A 178 2.45 -12.64 14.00
C SER A 178 2.69 -13.95 14.75
N ALA A 179 1.69 -14.81 14.86
CA ALA A 179 1.82 -16.09 15.55
C ALA A 179 2.90 -16.99 14.93
N TRP A 180 3.08 -16.93 13.60
CA TRP A 180 4.18 -17.59 12.91
C TRP A 180 5.51 -16.85 13.11
N VAL A 181 5.53 -15.52 12.94
CA VAL A 181 6.74 -14.70 13.08
C VAL A 181 7.38 -14.84 14.46
N GLU A 182 6.58 -14.95 15.53
CA GLU A 182 7.06 -15.16 16.89
C GLU A 182 7.75 -16.51 17.10
N LYS A 183 7.27 -17.56 16.42
CA LYS A 183 7.76 -18.93 16.59
C LYS A 183 8.85 -19.32 15.58
N ALA A 184 8.84 -18.68 14.42
CA ALA A 184 9.75 -19.00 13.33
C ALA A 184 11.20 -18.65 13.70
N SER A 185 12.12 -19.56 13.37
CA SER A 185 13.56 -19.29 13.47
C SER A 185 13.99 -18.22 12.45
N GLU A 186 15.09 -17.53 12.72
CA GLU A 186 15.65 -16.54 11.78
C GLU A 186 15.97 -17.16 10.41
N ARG A 187 16.42 -18.42 10.39
CA ARG A 187 16.61 -19.17 9.15
C ARG A 187 15.30 -19.38 8.39
N ALA A 188 14.21 -19.71 9.07
CA ALA A 188 12.90 -19.87 8.43
C ALA A 188 12.37 -18.54 7.85
N LYS A 189 12.55 -17.42 8.58
CA LYS A 189 12.21 -16.08 8.08
C LYS A 189 13.01 -15.73 6.82
N LEU A 190 14.32 -16.00 6.83
CA LEU A 190 15.18 -15.79 5.66
C LEU A 190 14.78 -16.65 4.46
N MET A 191 14.49 -17.93 4.66
CA MET A 191 14.02 -18.80 3.57
C MET A 191 12.70 -18.33 2.98
N PHE A 192 11.78 -17.82 3.82
CA PHE A 192 10.56 -17.18 3.35
C PHE A 192 10.87 -15.94 2.51
N LEU A 193 11.75 -15.06 2.98
CA LEU A 193 12.16 -13.85 2.25
C LEU A 193 12.85 -14.18 0.92
N LEU A 194 13.64 -15.26 0.85
CA LEU A 194 14.24 -15.73 -0.40
C LEU A 194 13.17 -16.21 -1.39
N ALA A 195 12.22 -17.05 -0.94
CA ALA A 195 11.12 -17.50 -1.77
C ALA A 195 10.26 -16.31 -2.26
N TRP A 196 9.93 -15.38 -1.36
CA TRP A 196 9.23 -14.14 -1.69
C TRP A 196 10.04 -13.28 -2.67
N GLY A 197 11.36 -13.17 -2.51
CA GLY A 197 12.24 -12.46 -3.44
C GLY A 197 12.16 -13.00 -4.86
N VAL A 198 12.08 -14.33 -5.02
CA VAL A 198 11.83 -14.96 -6.33
C VAL A 198 10.47 -14.54 -6.89
N THR A 199 9.44 -14.43 -6.05
CA THR A 199 8.10 -14.02 -6.52
C THR A 199 8.04 -12.59 -7.05
N LEU A 200 8.94 -11.70 -6.62
CA LEU A 200 9.01 -10.33 -7.14
C LEU A 200 9.36 -10.29 -8.64
N LEU A 201 9.96 -11.36 -9.16
CA LEU A 201 10.32 -11.49 -10.57
C LEU A 201 9.20 -12.09 -11.43
N LEU A 202 8.15 -12.65 -10.81
CA LEU A 202 7.04 -13.30 -11.54
C LEU A 202 6.38 -12.41 -12.60
N PRO A 203 6.11 -11.11 -12.36
CA PRO A 203 5.51 -10.25 -13.38
C PRO A 203 6.36 -10.17 -14.66
N TYR A 204 7.69 -10.16 -14.53
CA TYR A 204 8.61 -10.15 -15.68
C TYR A 204 8.60 -11.49 -16.41
N TYR A 205 8.57 -12.61 -15.68
CA TYR A 205 8.45 -13.93 -16.28
C TYR A 205 7.13 -14.09 -17.05
N TYR A 206 6.01 -13.60 -16.50
CA TYR A 206 4.73 -13.62 -17.21
C TYR A 206 4.77 -12.80 -18.50
N GLN A 207 5.44 -11.65 -18.47
CA GLN A 207 5.52 -10.76 -19.62
C GLN A 207 6.50 -11.25 -20.72
N PHE A 208 7.66 -11.79 -20.34
CA PHE A 208 8.77 -12.04 -21.28
C PHE A 208 9.04 -13.53 -21.56
N VAL A 209 8.52 -14.45 -20.75
CA VAL A 209 8.78 -15.89 -20.90
C VAL A 209 7.51 -16.62 -21.29
N SER A 210 6.45 -16.55 -20.48
CA SER A 210 5.15 -17.16 -20.76
C SER A 210 4.08 -16.58 -19.87
N ASN A 211 2.92 -16.23 -20.44
CA ASN A 211 1.75 -15.77 -19.70
C ASN A 211 1.26 -16.80 -18.66
N TYR A 212 1.59 -18.09 -18.86
CA TYR A 212 1.23 -19.19 -17.98
C TYR A 212 2.48 -19.93 -17.52
N LEU A 213 2.73 -19.91 -16.21
CA LEU A 213 3.87 -20.56 -15.56
C LEU A 213 3.42 -21.19 -14.25
N TRP A 214 4.03 -22.33 -13.93
CA TRP A 214 3.90 -22.98 -12.62
C TRP A 214 2.45 -23.13 -12.12
N GLY A 215 1.55 -23.52 -13.04
CA GLY A 215 0.15 -23.81 -12.74
C GLY A 215 -0.83 -22.64 -12.90
N THR A 216 -0.38 -21.46 -13.36
CA THR A 216 -1.31 -20.39 -13.76
C THR A 216 -1.95 -20.68 -15.13
N CYS A 217 -3.20 -20.26 -15.31
CA CYS A 217 -3.93 -20.33 -16.58
C CYS A 217 -5.04 -19.27 -16.62
N SER A 218 -5.83 -19.20 -17.71
CA SER A 218 -6.88 -18.19 -17.88
C SER A 218 -7.91 -18.13 -16.76
N TRP A 219 -8.14 -19.23 -16.05
CA TRP A 219 -9.09 -19.33 -14.94
C TRP A 219 -8.43 -19.56 -13.57
N ASN A 220 -7.11 -19.76 -13.51
CA ASN A 220 -6.36 -19.94 -12.27
C ASN A 220 -5.19 -18.97 -12.15
N SER A 221 -5.34 -17.97 -11.28
CA SER A 221 -4.26 -17.04 -10.94
C SER A 221 -3.38 -17.52 -9.76
N PHE A 222 -3.73 -18.65 -9.14
CA PHE A 222 -3.08 -19.19 -7.95
C PHE A 222 -2.00 -20.23 -8.33
N GLY A 223 -0.86 -19.74 -8.83
CA GLY A 223 0.29 -20.58 -9.19
C GLY A 223 1.10 -21.09 -8.00
N MET A 224 2.13 -21.90 -8.27
CA MET A 224 2.99 -22.58 -7.28
C MET A 224 3.48 -21.70 -6.13
N LEU A 225 3.86 -20.44 -6.42
CA LEU A 225 4.42 -19.51 -5.42
C LEU A 225 3.42 -18.46 -4.94
N TYR A 226 2.13 -18.61 -5.22
CA TYR A 226 1.11 -17.61 -4.87
C TYR A 226 1.14 -17.23 -3.38
N ALA A 227 1.26 -18.22 -2.49
CA ALA A 227 1.29 -17.99 -1.04
C ALA A 227 2.55 -17.27 -0.54
N PHE A 228 3.62 -17.27 -1.33
CA PHE A 228 4.88 -16.57 -1.02
C PHE A 228 4.94 -15.18 -1.66
N ALA A 229 3.94 -14.77 -2.43
CA ALA A 229 3.94 -13.50 -3.16
C ALA A 229 3.17 -12.39 -2.42
N GLY A 230 3.30 -11.16 -2.91
CA GLY A 230 2.50 -10.01 -2.47
C GLY A 230 3.06 -9.30 -1.23
N PHE A 231 2.18 -8.59 -0.52
CA PHE A 231 2.57 -7.62 0.50
C PHE A 231 3.02 -8.21 1.85
N ASN A 232 2.78 -9.50 2.11
CA ASN A 232 3.22 -10.17 3.34
C ASN A 232 4.76 -10.22 3.47
N GLY A 233 5.48 -10.36 2.36
CA GLY A 233 6.94 -10.38 2.41
C GLY A 233 7.53 -9.02 2.77
N TYR A 234 6.89 -7.92 2.37
CA TYR A 234 7.27 -6.58 2.84
C TYR A 234 7.04 -6.41 4.35
N LEU A 235 5.95 -6.97 4.91
CA LEU A 235 5.73 -6.99 6.36
C LEU A 235 6.88 -7.73 7.07
N LEU A 236 7.25 -8.91 6.57
CA LEU A 236 8.33 -9.70 7.16
C LEU A 236 9.68 -9.01 7.00
N LEU A 237 9.96 -8.44 5.84
CA LEU A 237 11.20 -7.73 5.55
C LEU A 237 11.38 -6.55 6.50
N GLY A 238 10.32 -5.76 6.71
CA GLY A 238 10.34 -4.67 7.69
C GLY A 238 10.62 -5.14 9.12
N HIS A 239 9.97 -6.22 9.55
CA HIS A 239 10.24 -6.84 10.85
C HIS A 239 11.69 -7.34 10.97
N TYR A 240 12.19 -8.01 9.93
CA TYR A 240 13.53 -8.58 9.89
C TYR A 240 14.61 -7.49 9.94
N LEU A 241 14.52 -6.47 9.08
CA LEU A 241 15.50 -5.38 9.01
C LEU A 241 15.58 -4.55 10.29
N LYS A 242 14.48 -4.40 11.02
CA LYS A 242 14.47 -3.69 12.30
C LYS A 242 15.28 -4.42 13.38
N ASN A 243 15.30 -5.75 13.35
CA ASN A 243 15.99 -6.56 14.36
C ASN A 243 17.47 -6.79 14.02
N LEU A 244 17.93 -6.35 12.85
CA LEU A 244 19.34 -6.37 12.51
C LEU A 244 20.09 -5.24 13.22
N GLU A 245 21.20 -5.57 13.87
CA GLU A 245 22.14 -4.57 14.36
C GLU A 245 22.93 -4.00 13.17
N TRP A 246 22.53 -2.82 12.71
CA TRP A 246 23.23 -2.09 11.66
C TRP A 246 24.50 -1.47 12.24
N SER A 247 25.65 -2.12 12.08
CA SER A 247 26.91 -1.41 12.28
C SER A 247 27.16 -0.55 11.04
N LEU A 248 27.18 0.78 11.21
CA LEU A 248 27.53 1.75 10.14
C LEU A 248 28.81 1.34 9.39
N LYS A 249 29.75 0.74 10.11
CA LYS A 249 31.03 0.24 9.57
C LYS A 249 30.90 -0.94 8.60
N LYS A 250 29.85 -1.78 8.69
CA LYS A 250 29.58 -2.86 7.72
C LYS A 250 28.66 -2.43 6.56
N THR A 251 27.99 -1.30 6.71
CA THR A 251 27.08 -0.78 5.68
C THR A 251 27.79 0.15 4.70
N LEU A 252 28.87 0.81 5.15
CA LEU A 252 29.64 1.78 4.37
C LEU A 252 31.02 1.27 3.91
N THR A 253 31.39 0.05 4.28
CA THR A 253 32.66 -0.61 3.93
C THR A 253 32.39 -2.00 3.40
#